data_AF-F3FQA2-F1
#
_entry.id   AF-F3FQA2-F1
#
_cell.length_a   1.000
_cell.length_b   1.000
_cell.length_c   1.000
_cell.angle_alpha   90.00
_cell.angle_beta   90.00
_cell.angle_gamma   90.00
#
_symmetry.space_group_name_H-M   'P 1'
#
loop_
_entity.id
_entity.type
_entity.pdbx_description
1 polymer ?
#
loop_
_entity_poly.entity_id
_entity_poly.type
_entity_poly.pdbx_seq_one_letter_code
_entity_poly.pdbx_strand_id
1 'polypeptide(L)'
;MSFGRLARKEKGGRPEYLSYVMEIGYLCRLRSIETITLTDAHELAEGIMTNRRKGSRDNIVRWTPRLRAAWEGAKVWARKSTIVPIRPDRRYIIVAGHGGALPKSSLDTAWQRFITSAIEDDTIGAGAEQRFGLHDLKRRGITNTAGNLADKQEASGHRDGAMMDVLRPQRSPSQCFSDVTRV
;
A
#
# COMPACT_ATOMS: atom_id res chain seq x y z
N MET A 1 15.10 -8.30 -4.46
CA MET A 1 13.77 -7.78 -4.82
C MET A 1 13.92 -6.94 -6.07
N SER A 2 13.37 -7.38 -7.19
CA SER A 2 13.46 -6.70 -8.49
C SER A 2 12.05 -6.32 -8.94
N PHE A 3 11.52 -5.21 -8.43
CA PHE A 3 10.21 -4.70 -8.84
C PHE A 3 10.38 -3.33 -9.49
N GLY A 4 9.81 -3.13 -10.68
CA GLY A 4 9.87 -1.85 -11.43
C GLY A 4 10.81 -1.81 -12.65
N ARG A 5 11.19 -2.96 -13.22
CA ARG A 5 12.17 -3.03 -14.33
C ARG A 5 11.71 -2.50 -15.70
N LEU A 6 10.41 -2.24 -15.90
CA LEU A 6 9.89 -1.82 -17.19
C LEU A 6 9.37 -0.37 -17.13
N ALA A 7 9.79 0.45 -18.09
CA ALA A 7 9.40 1.85 -18.16
C ALA A 7 7.88 1.99 -18.32
N ARG A 8 7.28 3.09 -17.85
CA ARG A 8 5.82 3.37 -17.96
C ARG A 8 5.24 3.17 -19.37
N LYS A 9 6.08 3.29 -20.41
CA LYS A 9 5.72 3.19 -21.84
C LYS A 9 5.87 1.77 -22.42
N GLU A 10 6.46 0.83 -21.70
CA GLU A 10 6.64 -0.54 -22.18
C GLU A 10 5.40 -1.40 -21.89
N LYS A 11 5.13 -2.38 -22.75
CA LYS A 11 4.05 -3.36 -22.55
C LYS A 11 4.39 -4.17 -21.29
N GLY A 12 3.49 -4.19 -20.30
CA GLY A 12 3.78 -4.73 -18.96
C GLY A 12 4.51 -3.77 -18.01
N GLY A 13 4.82 -2.55 -18.46
CA GLY A 13 5.42 -1.49 -17.66
C GLY A 13 4.52 -1.02 -16.53
N ARG A 14 4.89 -1.38 -15.29
CA ARG A 14 4.16 -1.00 -14.07
C ARG A 14 4.83 0.24 -13.47
N PRO A 15 4.07 1.27 -13.06
CA PRO A 15 4.67 2.41 -12.38
C PRO A 15 5.40 1.96 -11.11
N GLU A 16 6.65 2.39 -10.94
CA GLU A 16 7.49 2.02 -9.79
C GLU A 16 6.81 2.33 -8.45
N TYR A 17 6.03 3.41 -8.37
CA TYR A 17 5.28 3.76 -7.17
C TYR A 17 4.25 2.70 -6.74
N LEU A 18 3.76 1.86 -7.65
CA LEU A 18 2.64 0.96 -7.38
C LEU A 18 3.04 -0.14 -6.36
N SER A 19 4.26 -0.66 -6.47
CA SER A 19 4.77 -1.65 -5.51
C SER A 19 4.90 -1.06 -4.11
N TYR A 20 5.40 0.17 -4.00
CA TYR A 20 5.51 0.86 -2.72
C TYR A 20 4.15 1.22 -2.12
N VAL A 21 3.17 1.63 -2.93
CA VAL A 21 1.79 1.84 -2.47
C VAL A 21 1.22 0.54 -1.90
N MET A 22 1.41 -0.59 -2.59
CA MET A 22 0.92 -1.88 -2.12
C MET A 22 1.56 -2.29 -0.79
N GLU A 23 2.88 -2.23 -0.74
CA GLU A 23 3.68 -2.69 0.38
C GLU A 23 3.43 -1.84 1.63
N ILE A 24 3.52 -0.51 1.52
CA ILE A 24 3.27 0.41 2.64
C ILE A 24 1.80 0.35 3.06
N GLY A 25 0.87 0.33 2.10
CA GLY A 25 -0.57 0.21 2.39
C GLY A 25 -0.90 -1.07 3.17
N TYR A 26 -0.28 -2.20 2.79
CA TYR A 26 -0.43 -3.48 3.47
C TYR A 26 0.17 -3.47 4.88
N LEU A 27 1.44 -3.06 5.02
CA LEU A 27 2.15 -3.06 6.30
C LEU A 27 1.56 -2.06 7.31
N CYS A 28 1.15 -0.88 6.84
CA CYS A 28 0.58 0.17 7.68
C CYS A 28 -0.95 0.09 7.80
N ARG A 29 -1.61 -0.83 7.08
CA ARG A 29 -3.07 -1.03 7.07
C ARG A 29 -3.83 0.23 6.65
N LEU A 30 -3.26 0.96 5.71
CA LEU A 30 -3.78 2.23 5.21
C LEU A 30 -4.66 2.05 3.98
N ARG A 31 -5.65 2.93 3.83
CA ARG A 31 -6.38 3.09 2.57
C ARG A 31 -5.47 3.72 1.52
N SER A 32 -5.74 3.49 0.25
CA SER A 32 -4.93 4.03 -0.86
C SER A 32 -4.66 5.53 -0.74
N ILE A 33 -5.70 6.29 -0.38
CA ILE A 33 -5.58 7.75 -0.22
C ILE A 33 -4.73 8.16 0.99
N GLU A 34 -4.73 7.38 2.06
CA GLU A 34 -3.91 7.61 3.25
C GLU A 34 -2.44 7.32 2.89
N THR A 35 -2.19 6.21 2.19
CA THR A 35 -0.85 5.81 1.71
C THR A 35 -0.22 6.85 0.79
N ILE A 36 -0.93 7.33 -0.23
CA ILE A 36 -0.35 8.30 -1.20
C ILE A 36 -0.21 9.72 -0.64
N THR A 37 -0.84 10.02 0.51
CA THR A 37 -0.66 11.32 1.18
C THR A 37 0.32 11.27 2.34
N LEU A 38 1.06 10.16 2.51
CA LEU A 38 2.21 10.12 3.41
C LEU A 38 3.32 11.04 2.91
N THR A 39 3.95 11.72 3.86
CA THR A 39 5.02 12.70 3.64
C THR A 39 6.15 12.45 4.63
N ASP A 40 7.31 13.08 4.44
CA ASP A 40 8.44 12.98 5.38
C ASP A 40 8.05 13.36 6.82
N ALA A 41 7.07 14.25 7.01
CA ALA A 41 6.59 14.62 8.34
C ALA A 41 5.95 13.45 9.12
N HIS A 42 5.59 12.35 8.45
CA HIS A 42 5.04 11.15 9.06
C HIS A 42 6.12 10.17 9.51
N GLU A 43 7.38 10.43 9.16
CA GLU A 43 8.50 9.62 9.60
C GLU A 43 8.89 9.98 11.03
N LEU A 44 8.89 9.00 11.92
CA LEU A 44 9.36 9.13 13.30
C LEU A 44 10.56 8.20 13.53
N ALA A 45 11.30 8.42 14.62
CA ALA A 45 12.42 7.58 15.00
C ALA A 45 12.00 6.11 15.22
N GLU A 46 10.83 5.91 15.80
CA GLU A 46 10.29 4.59 16.19
C GLU A 46 9.37 3.94 15.14
N GLY A 47 8.85 4.70 14.17
CA GLY A 47 7.94 4.18 13.17
C GLY A 47 7.38 5.23 12.21
N ILE A 48 6.26 4.89 11.56
CA ILE A 48 5.48 5.80 10.72
C ILE A 48 4.22 6.23 11.49
N MET A 49 4.03 7.53 11.66
CA MET A 49 2.76 8.09 12.10
C MET A 49 1.75 8.00 10.95
N THR A 50 0.66 7.25 11.13
CA THR A 50 -0.38 7.15 10.10
C THR A 50 -1.21 8.44 10.01
N ASN A 51 -1.76 8.74 8.84
CA ASN A 51 -2.64 9.89 8.57
C ASN A 51 -4.05 9.43 8.15
N ARG A 52 -4.70 8.70 9.04
CA ARG A 52 -5.96 8.04 8.75
C ARG A 52 -7.09 9.05 8.64
N ARG A 53 -7.98 8.76 7.70
CA ARG A 53 -9.20 9.53 7.46
C ARG A 53 -10.38 8.83 8.15
N LYS A 54 -11.57 9.42 8.02
CA LYS A 54 -12.87 9.03 8.61
C LYS A 54 -12.92 7.64 9.26
N GLY A 55 -13.22 7.63 10.57
CA GLY A 55 -13.57 6.43 11.33
C GLY A 55 -12.40 5.60 11.85
N SER A 56 -11.16 6.10 11.76
CA SER A 56 -9.99 5.48 12.39
C SER A 56 -9.17 6.52 13.16
N ARG A 57 -8.55 6.12 14.27
CA ARG A 57 -7.52 6.91 14.96
C ARG A 57 -6.17 6.67 14.31
N ASP A 58 -5.33 7.70 14.33
CA ASP A 58 -3.93 7.59 13.97
C ASP A 58 -3.17 6.76 15.00
N ASN A 59 -2.21 5.98 14.52
CA ASN A 59 -1.32 5.20 15.33
C ASN A 59 0.08 5.19 14.74
N ILE A 60 1.06 4.78 15.54
CA ILE A 60 2.43 4.61 15.09
C ILE A 60 2.63 3.15 14.69
N VAL A 61 2.98 2.93 13.42
CA VAL A 61 3.40 1.61 12.93
C VAL A 61 4.90 1.50 13.09
N ARG A 62 5.34 0.67 14.05
CA ARG A 62 6.77 0.51 14.37
C ARG A 62 7.59 0.04 13.17
N TRP A 63 8.83 0.49 13.11
CA TRP A 63 9.76 0.06 12.07
C TRP A 63 9.99 -1.45 12.11
N THR A 64 9.92 -2.05 10.93
CA THR A 64 10.47 -3.38 10.65
C THR A 64 11.47 -3.25 9.51
N PRO A 65 12.44 -4.15 9.34
CA PRO A 65 13.38 -4.09 8.21
C PRO A 65 12.66 -4.00 6.86
N ARG A 66 11.57 -4.75 6.70
CA ARG A 66 10.71 -4.74 5.51
C ARG A 66 10.04 -3.38 5.28
N LEU A 67 9.46 -2.79 6.33
CA LEU A 67 8.82 -1.48 6.24
C LEU A 67 9.83 -0.36 5.94
N ARG A 68 11.00 -0.40 6.57
CA ARG A 68 12.05 0.60 6.36
C ARG A 68 12.59 0.56 4.92
N ALA A 69 12.82 -0.64 4.38
CA ALA A 69 13.23 -0.81 3.00
C ALA A 69 12.17 -0.28 2.01
N ALA A 70 10.90 -0.56 2.26
CA ALA A 70 9.80 -0.04 1.45
C ALA A 70 9.70 1.49 1.52
N TRP A 71 9.83 2.07 2.72
CA TRP A 71 9.79 3.52 2.93
C TRP A 71 10.92 4.25 2.20
N GLU A 72 12.16 3.78 2.36
CA GLU A 72 13.32 4.37 1.69
C GLU A 72 13.29 4.18 0.19
N GLY A 73 12.87 3.00 -0.29
CA GLY A 73 12.68 2.76 -1.71
C GLY A 73 11.60 3.67 -2.33
N ALA A 74 10.55 4.00 -1.58
CA ALA A 74 9.44 4.81 -2.05
C ALA A 74 9.83 6.28 -2.28
N LYS A 75 10.85 6.81 -1.59
CA LYS A 75 11.41 8.17 -1.75
C LYS A 75 12.14 8.37 -3.09
N VAL A 76 11.59 7.84 -4.18
CA VAL A 76 12.15 7.90 -5.54
C VAL A 76 12.34 9.35 -6.03
N TRP A 77 11.60 10.32 -5.45
CA TRP A 77 11.84 11.74 -5.75
C TRP A 77 13.27 12.19 -5.43
N ALA A 78 13.97 11.57 -4.48
CA ALA A 78 15.39 11.84 -4.21
C ALA A 78 16.29 11.50 -5.40
N ARG A 79 15.83 10.62 -6.30
CA ARG A 79 16.53 10.24 -7.55
C ARG A 79 16.09 11.07 -8.75
N LYS A 80 15.06 11.91 -8.60
CA LYS A 80 14.56 12.77 -9.67
C LYS A 80 15.14 14.17 -9.47
N SER A 81 15.65 14.78 -10.54
CA SER A 81 16.10 16.18 -10.56
C SER A 81 14.90 17.16 -10.49
N THR A 82 14.04 16.99 -9.50
CA THR A 82 12.85 17.79 -9.25
C THR A 82 13.05 18.64 -8.00
N ILE A 83 12.50 19.84 -8.00
CA ILE A 83 12.56 20.75 -6.85
C ILE A 83 11.91 20.07 -5.65
N VAL A 84 12.69 19.91 -4.58
CA VAL A 84 12.23 19.32 -3.33
C VAL A 84 11.62 20.44 -2.47
N PRO A 85 10.35 20.33 -2.06
CA PRO A 85 9.78 21.29 -1.12
C PRO A 85 10.59 21.36 0.19
N ILE A 86 10.89 22.56 0.67
CA ILE A 86 11.64 22.75 1.94
C ILE A 86 10.86 22.14 3.12
N ARG A 87 9.54 22.24 3.06
CA ARG A 87 8.64 21.82 4.13
C ARG A 87 8.41 20.29 4.12
N PRO A 88 8.70 19.57 5.21
CA PRO A 88 8.55 18.11 5.27
C PRO A 88 7.10 17.66 5.09
N ASP A 89 6.12 18.47 5.52
CA ASP A 89 4.68 18.21 5.32
C ASP A 89 4.25 18.28 3.85
N ARG A 90 5.10 18.79 2.96
CA ARG A 90 4.85 18.88 1.52
C ARG A 90 5.73 17.92 0.69
N ARG A 91 6.63 17.18 1.33
CA ARG A 91 7.47 16.17 0.69
C ARG A 91 6.76 14.82 0.71
N TYR A 92 5.90 14.60 -0.28
CA TYR A 92 5.21 13.31 -0.44
C TYR A 92 6.22 12.19 -0.67
N ILE A 93 6.07 11.09 0.06
CA ILE A 93 6.92 9.91 -0.13
C ILE A 93 6.66 9.32 -1.52
N ILE A 94 5.38 9.20 -1.88
CA ILE A 94 4.94 8.63 -3.15
C ILE A 94 4.58 9.77 -4.11
N VAL A 95 5.34 9.89 -5.20
CA VAL A 95 5.17 10.96 -6.20
C VAL A 95 4.81 10.42 -7.58
N ALA A 96 4.13 11.24 -8.37
CA ALA A 96 3.89 10.99 -9.77
C ALA A 96 5.19 11.05 -10.61
N GLY A 97 5.08 10.74 -11.90
CA GLY A 97 6.20 10.82 -12.86
C GLY A 97 6.95 12.15 -12.80
N HIS A 98 6.22 13.26 -12.74
CA HIS A 98 6.72 14.64 -12.69
C HIS A 98 7.18 15.11 -11.30
N GLY A 99 7.20 14.25 -10.27
CA GLY A 99 7.68 14.58 -8.92
C GLY A 99 6.68 15.29 -7.99
N GLY A 100 5.47 15.58 -8.47
CA GLY A 100 4.41 16.13 -7.63
C GLY A 100 3.55 15.04 -6.98
N ALA A 101 2.57 15.45 -6.18
CA ALA A 101 1.65 14.54 -5.50
C ALA A 101 0.95 13.60 -6.49
N LEU A 102 0.85 12.31 -6.15
CA LEU A 102 0.17 11.33 -6.98
C LEU A 102 -1.36 11.48 -6.85
N PRO A 103 -2.11 11.80 -7.92
CA PRO A 103 -3.56 11.88 -7.85
C PRO A 103 -4.17 10.49 -7.62
N LYS A 104 -5.23 10.42 -6.80
CA LYS A 104 -5.93 9.15 -6.53
C LYS A 104 -6.44 8.50 -7.82
N SER A 105 -7.01 9.28 -8.73
CA SER A 105 -7.49 8.78 -10.03
C SER A 105 -6.37 8.13 -10.85
N SER A 106 -5.15 8.69 -10.81
CA SER A 106 -3.99 8.11 -11.49
C SER A 106 -3.57 6.79 -10.87
N LEU A 107 -3.64 6.67 -9.54
CA LEU A 107 -3.41 5.42 -8.84
C LEU A 107 -4.48 4.38 -9.20
N ASP A 108 -5.76 4.75 -9.16
CA ASP A 108 -6.87 3.84 -9.47
C ASP A 108 -6.75 3.28 -10.90
N THR A 109 -6.44 4.14 -11.89
CA THR A 109 -6.21 3.71 -13.27
C THR A 109 -4.99 2.79 -13.39
N ALA A 110 -3.89 3.10 -12.70
CA ALA A 110 -2.71 2.23 -12.70
C ALA A 110 -3.01 0.86 -12.06
N TRP A 111 -3.82 0.83 -11.00
CA TRP A 111 -4.27 -0.39 -10.35
C TRP A 111 -5.13 -1.26 -11.28
N GLN A 112 -6.12 -0.66 -11.95
CA GLN A 112 -6.98 -1.40 -12.87
C GLN A 112 -6.16 -2.04 -13.99
N ARG A 113 -5.22 -1.29 -14.59
CA ARG A 113 -4.31 -1.82 -15.62
C ARG A 113 -3.45 -2.97 -15.09
N PHE A 114 -2.95 -2.84 -13.86
CA PHE A 114 -2.16 -3.88 -13.20
C PHE A 114 -2.96 -5.17 -13.00
N ILE A 115 -4.17 -5.07 -12.45
CA ILE A 115 -5.05 -6.22 -12.25
C ILE A 115 -5.42 -6.87 -13.58
N THR A 116 -5.78 -6.09 -14.60
CA THR A 116 -6.06 -6.64 -15.94
C THR A 116 -4.85 -7.39 -16.49
N SER A 117 -3.65 -6.81 -16.42
CA SER A 117 -2.44 -7.47 -16.93
C SER A 117 -2.12 -8.74 -16.14
N ALA A 118 -2.27 -8.73 -14.81
CA ALA A 118 -2.00 -9.90 -13.98
C ALA A 118 -3.01 -11.05 -14.20
N ILE A 119 -4.24 -10.74 -14.63
CA ILE A 119 -5.22 -11.75 -15.07
C ILE A 119 -4.82 -12.31 -16.45
N GLU A 120 -4.43 -11.45 -17.38
CA GLU A 120 -3.94 -11.86 -18.71
C GLU A 120 -2.70 -12.76 -18.62
N ASP A 121 -1.80 -12.46 -17.69
CA ASP A 121 -0.56 -13.21 -17.43
C ASP A 121 -0.77 -14.43 -16.49
N ASP A 122 -2.01 -14.78 -16.14
CA ASP A 122 -2.42 -15.86 -15.20
C ASP A 122 -1.71 -15.83 -13.82
N THR A 123 -1.10 -14.69 -13.46
CA THR A 123 -0.50 -14.49 -12.14
C THR A 123 -1.58 -14.41 -11.05
N ILE A 124 -2.76 -13.91 -11.45
CA ILE A 124 -4.05 -13.85 -10.77
C ILE A 124 -4.70 -15.17 -10.35
N GLY A 125 -4.53 -16.17 -11.23
CA GLY A 125 -5.62 -17.03 -11.69
C GLY A 125 -6.63 -16.31 -12.61
N ALA A 126 -7.32 -17.07 -13.45
CA ALA A 126 -8.42 -16.59 -14.29
C ALA A 126 -9.78 -16.68 -13.55
N GLY A 127 -10.26 -15.58 -12.98
CA GLY A 127 -11.61 -15.49 -12.41
C GLY A 127 -11.99 -14.12 -11.88
N ALA A 128 -13.25 -13.70 -12.04
CA ALA A 128 -13.77 -12.43 -11.49
C ALA A 128 -13.68 -12.38 -9.94
N GLU A 129 -13.70 -13.55 -9.30
CA GLU A 129 -13.51 -13.78 -7.85
C GLU A 129 -12.12 -13.33 -7.34
N GLN A 130 -11.13 -13.19 -8.22
CA GLN A 130 -9.75 -12.80 -7.88
C GLN A 130 -9.46 -11.31 -8.10
N ARG A 131 -10.45 -10.52 -8.59
CA ARG A 131 -10.29 -9.06 -8.67
C ARG A 131 -10.40 -8.46 -7.27
N PHE A 132 -9.27 -8.05 -6.72
CA PHE A 132 -9.23 -7.30 -5.46
C PHE A 132 -8.92 -5.82 -5.72
N GLY A 133 -9.58 -4.95 -4.95
CA GLY A 133 -9.32 -3.52 -4.95
C GLY A 133 -8.15 -3.17 -4.04
N LEU A 134 -7.58 -1.97 -4.21
CA LEU A 134 -6.58 -1.44 -3.26
C LEU A 134 -7.10 -1.42 -1.81
N HIS A 135 -8.41 -1.30 -1.62
CA HIS A 135 -9.03 -1.37 -0.29
C HIS A 135 -8.92 -2.75 0.37
N ASP A 136 -8.74 -3.81 -0.40
CA ASP A 136 -8.57 -5.17 0.13
C ASP A 136 -7.18 -5.41 0.71
N LEU A 137 -6.18 -4.62 0.31
CA LEU A 137 -4.85 -4.65 0.94
C LEU A 137 -4.91 -4.28 2.42
N LYS A 138 -5.72 -3.25 2.75
CA LYS A 138 -5.98 -2.89 4.15
C LYS A 138 -6.64 -4.04 4.89
N ARG A 139 -7.67 -4.65 4.31
CA ARG A 139 -8.37 -5.80 4.93
C ARG A 139 -7.40 -6.94 5.20
N ARG A 140 -6.57 -7.30 4.22
CA ARG A 140 -5.57 -8.37 4.35
C ARG A 140 -4.51 -8.06 5.39
N GLY A 141 -4.03 -6.82 5.46
CA GLY A 141 -3.10 -6.37 6.50
C GLY A 141 -3.69 -6.50 7.91
N ILE A 142 -4.98 -6.20 8.09
CA ILE A 142 -5.69 -6.41 9.35
C ILE A 142 -5.81 -7.91 9.65
N THR A 143 -6.28 -8.72 8.70
CA THR A 143 -6.46 -10.17 8.88
C THR A 143 -5.16 -10.88 9.27
N ASN A 144 -4.05 -10.52 8.63
CA ASN A 144 -2.72 -11.12 8.84
C ASN A 144 -1.98 -10.55 10.05
N THR A 145 -2.56 -9.60 10.78
CA THR A 145 -1.98 -9.14 12.04
C THR A 145 -2.08 -10.29 13.04
N ALA A 146 -0.94 -10.78 13.50
CA ALA A 146 -0.88 -11.78 14.55
C ALA A 146 -1.45 -11.20 15.85
N GLY A 147 -2.28 -11.97 16.55
CA GLY A 147 -2.91 -11.54 17.79
C GLY A 147 -4.41 -11.84 17.85
N ASN A 148 -5.01 -11.46 18.98
CA ASN A 148 -6.42 -11.60 19.26
C ASN A 148 -7.24 -10.50 18.55
N LEU A 149 -8.56 -10.50 18.74
CA LEU A 149 -9.44 -9.51 18.09
C LEU A 149 -9.12 -8.07 18.51
N ALA A 150 -8.65 -7.86 19.75
CA ALA A 150 -8.24 -6.55 20.25
C ALA A 150 -6.95 -6.06 19.58
N ASP A 151 -5.97 -6.94 19.34
CA ASP A 151 -4.73 -6.60 18.62
C ASP A 151 -5.04 -6.21 17.15
N LYS A 152 -5.98 -6.92 16.53
CA LYS A 152 -6.48 -6.59 15.18
C LYS A 152 -7.26 -5.28 15.18
N GLN A 153 -8.04 -5.01 16.22
CA GLN A 153 -8.79 -3.76 16.37
C GLN A 153 -7.86 -2.57 16.56
N GLU A 154 -6.87 -2.67 17.44
CA GLU A 154 -5.86 -1.64 17.68
C GLU A 154 -5.05 -1.37 16.40
N ALA A 155 -4.59 -2.43 15.72
CA ALA A 155 -3.89 -2.29 14.44
C ALA A 155 -4.78 -1.68 13.33
N SER A 156 -6.08 -1.96 13.35
CA SER A 156 -7.07 -1.40 12.42
C SER A 156 -7.53 0.02 12.77
N GLY A 157 -7.23 0.51 13.97
CA GLY A 157 -7.54 1.86 14.46
C GLY A 157 -9.03 2.21 14.55
N HIS A 158 -9.93 1.22 14.43
CA HIS A 158 -11.38 1.42 14.49
C HIS A 158 -11.85 1.87 15.88
N ARG A 159 -12.73 2.88 15.92
CA ARG A 159 -13.25 3.46 17.18
C ARG A 159 -14.28 2.58 17.89
N ASP A 160 -15.02 1.74 17.16
CA ASP A 160 -16.09 0.88 17.71
C ASP A 160 -15.89 -0.59 17.31
N GLY A 161 -16.12 -1.50 18.27
CA GLY A 161 -15.94 -2.96 18.10
C GLY A 161 -17.00 -3.66 17.24
N ALA A 162 -18.08 -2.95 16.86
CA ALA A 162 -19.19 -3.49 16.08
C ALA A 162 -18.83 -3.83 14.61
N MET A 163 -17.69 -3.34 14.11
CA MET A 163 -17.20 -3.63 12.75
C MET A 163 -16.22 -4.81 12.71
N MET A 164 -16.38 -5.80 13.59
CA MET A 164 -15.58 -7.04 13.59
C MET A 164 -16.39 -8.27 13.12
N ASP A 165 -17.72 -8.16 13.04
CA ASP A 165 -18.60 -9.32 12.81
C ASP A 165 -18.67 -9.80 11.34
N VAL A 166 -18.09 -9.05 10.40
CA VAL A 166 -18.04 -9.42 8.97
C VAL A 166 -16.77 -10.23 8.61
N LEU A 167 -15.84 -10.42 9.56
CA LEU A 167 -14.55 -11.10 9.33
C LEU A 167 -14.54 -12.57 9.79
N ARG A 168 -15.65 -13.30 9.61
CA ARG A 168 -15.67 -14.75 9.83
C ARG A 168 -15.13 -15.47 8.59
N PRO A 169 -14.17 -16.40 8.72
CA PRO A 169 -13.53 -17.03 7.56
C PRO A 169 -14.47 -18.09 6.96
N GLN A 170 -14.90 -17.89 5.71
CA GLN A 170 -15.40 -18.98 4.88
C GLN A 170 -14.27 -19.39 3.92
N ARG A 171 -13.48 -20.40 4.36
CA ARG A 171 -12.46 -21.18 3.63
C ARG A 171 -11.30 -20.43 2.95
N SER A 172 -10.12 -21.05 3.04
CA SER A 172 -8.79 -20.49 2.84
C SER A 172 -8.32 -20.42 1.37
N PRO A 173 -7.93 -19.24 0.85
CA PRO A 173 -7.05 -19.10 -0.30
C PRO A 173 -5.62 -18.81 0.19
N SER A 174 -5.01 -19.79 0.84
CA SER A 174 -3.66 -19.68 1.44
C SER A 174 -2.52 -19.59 0.41
N GLN A 175 -2.78 -19.80 -0.88
CA GLN A 175 -1.73 -19.98 -1.89
C GLN A 175 -1.47 -18.77 -2.81
N CYS A 176 -2.47 -17.96 -3.20
CA CYS A 176 -2.25 -16.96 -4.26
C CYS A 176 -1.38 -15.74 -3.89
N PHE A 177 -1.23 -15.35 -2.61
CA PHE A 177 -0.54 -14.09 -2.26
C PHE A 177 0.99 -14.22 -2.17
N SER A 178 1.51 -15.42 -1.83
CA SER A 178 2.95 -15.68 -1.82
C SER A 178 3.54 -15.74 -3.23
N ASP A 179 2.73 -16.07 -4.23
CA ASP A 179 3.19 -16.23 -5.60
C ASP A 179 3.32 -14.88 -6.33
N VAL A 180 2.45 -13.90 -6.04
CA VAL A 180 2.50 -12.55 -6.63
C VAL A 180 3.72 -11.73 -6.13
N THR A 181 4.29 -12.07 -4.98
CA THR A 181 5.43 -11.35 -4.38
C THR A 181 6.78 -12.03 -4.63
N ARG A 182 6.81 -13.17 -5.34
CA ARG A 182 8.03 -13.94 -5.65
C ARG A 182 8.49 -13.92 -7.11
N VAL A 183 7.71 -13.33 -8.04
CA VAL A 183 8.11 -13.15 -9.44
C VAL A 183 8.87 -11.84 -9.65
#